data_AF-A0A6L2PPH4-F1
#
_entry.id   AF-A0A6L2PPH4-F1
#
_cell.length_a   1.000
_cell.length_b   1.000
_cell.length_c   1.000
_cell.angle_alpha   90.00
_cell.angle_beta   90.00
_cell.angle_gamma   90.00
#
_symmetry.space_group_name_H-M   'P 1'
#
loop_
_entity.id
_entity.type
_entity.pdbx_description
1 polymer ?
#
loop_
_entity_poly.entity_id
_entity_poly.type
_entity_poly.pdbx_seq_one_letter_code
_entity_poly.pdbx_strand_id
1 'polypeptide(L)'
;MLLSLLKKDLYPDDPVKREDVYNTYKKYLENYTEEEIDWYGLSMFEAIKKQMNLEEATNKPQPLKHVYRAELIEKLRAAGIDGVKAALEEHESGLQQQ
;
A
#
# COMPACT_ATOMS: atom_id res chain seq x y z
N MET A 1 12.75 17.91 -10.87
CA MET A 1 13.43 17.96 -12.19
C MET A 1 13.71 16.56 -12.74
N LEU A 2 14.46 15.68 -12.05
CA LEU A 2 14.76 14.32 -12.53
C LEU A 2 13.50 13.46 -12.73
N LEU A 3 12.57 13.50 -11.77
CA LEU A 3 11.30 12.77 -11.85
C LEU A 3 10.43 13.23 -13.04
N SER A 4 10.40 14.55 -13.26
CA SER A 4 9.74 15.19 -14.40
C SER A 4 10.34 14.80 -15.76
N LEU A 5 11.68 14.72 -15.82
CA LEU A 5 12.41 14.26 -17.00
C LEU A 5 12.08 12.80 -17.32
N LEU A 6 12.03 11.93 -16.31
CA LEU A 6 11.66 10.52 -16.45
C LEU A 6 10.21 10.38 -16.96
N LYS A 7 9.28 11.16 -16.40
CA LYS A 7 7.86 11.14 -16.77
C LYS A 7 7.54 11.87 -18.07
N LYS A 8 8.52 12.56 -18.67
CA LYS A 8 8.35 13.43 -19.85
C LYS A 8 7.17 14.40 -19.69
N ASP A 9 7.01 14.96 -18.50
CA ASP A 9 5.94 15.92 -18.17
C ASP A 9 6.32 17.39 -18.47
N LEU A 10 7.59 17.62 -18.83
CA LEU A 10 8.12 18.92 -19.20
C LEU A 10 7.55 19.37 -20.56
N TYR A 11 7.16 20.64 -20.66
CA TYR A 11 6.64 21.26 -21.89
C TYR A 11 5.43 20.51 -22.48
N PRO A 12 4.26 20.53 -21.81
CA PRO A 12 3.06 19.81 -22.27
C PRO A 12 2.61 20.23 -23.67
N ASP A 13 2.80 21.50 -24.04
CA ASP A 13 2.36 22.08 -25.32
C ASP A 13 3.41 22.01 -26.43
N ASP A 14 4.67 21.66 -26.13
CA ASP A 14 5.77 21.63 -27.09
C ASP A 14 6.52 20.27 -27.03
N PRO A 15 6.10 19.28 -27.82
CA PRO A 15 6.70 17.95 -27.83
C PRO A 15 8.12 17.93 -28.41
N VAL A 16 8.46 18.87 -29.29
CA VAL A 16 9.80 18.94 -29.91
C VAL A 16 10.82 19.32 -28.85
N LYS A 17 10.54 20.40 -28.13
CA LYS A 17 11.40 20.87 -27.03
C LYS A 17 11.51 19.85 -25.90
N ARG A 18 10.43 19.13 -25.61
CA ARG A 18 10.42 18.04 -24.62
C ARG A 18 11.41 16.94 -24.98
N GLU A 19 11.40 16.50 -26.23
CA GLU A 19 12.27 15.41 -26.69
C GLU A 19 13.73 15.86 -26.78
N ASP A 20 13.99 17.11 -27.19
CA ASP A 20 15.34 17.71 -27.17
C ASP A 20 15.93 17.74 -25.75
N VAL A 21 15.14 18.20 -24.78
CA VAL A 21 15.54 18.25 -23.36
C VAL A 21 15.74 16.84 -22.81
N TYR A 22 14.82 15.91 -23.11
CA TYR A 22 14.96 14.52 -22.70
C TYR A 22 16.27 13.91 -23.22
N ASN A 23 16.56 14.05 -24.52
CA ASN A 23 17.77 13.50 -25.12
C ASN A 23 19.06 14.13 -24.58
N THR A 24 19.00 15.41 -24.19
CA THR A 24 20.15 16.11 -23.59
C THR A 24 20.50 15.58 -22.20
N TYR A 25 19.49 15.27 -21.38
CA TYR A 25 19.69 14.93 -19.96
C TYR A 25 19.48 13.45 -19.61
N LYS A 26 19.07 12.59 -20.55
CA LYS A 26 18.81 11.15 -20.29
C LYS A 26 19.96 10.38 -19.64
N LYS A 27 21.21 10.78 -19.91
CA LYS A 27 22.42 10.17 -19.30
C LYS A 27 22.43 10.19 -17.77
N TYR A 28 21.72 11.15 -17.17
CA TYR A 28 21.61 11.26 -15.70
C TYR A 28 20.55 10.33 -15.11
N LEU A 29 19.70 9.71 -15.94
CA LEU A 29 18.66 8.78 -15.52
C LEU A 29 19.12 7.32 -15.58
N GLU A 30 20.13 6.99 -16.40
CA GLU A 30 20.56 5.59 -16.64
C GLU A 30 21.03 4.86 -15.37
N ASN A 31 21.50 5.61 -14.37
CA ASN A 31 22.05 5.05 -13.13
C ASN A 31 21.04 4.94 -11.98
N TYR A 32 19.81 5.41 -12.17
CA TYR A 32 18.83 5.51 -11.09
C TYR A 32 17.47 4.98 -11.51
N THR A 33 16.81 4.30 -10.59
CA THR A 33 15.40 3.90 -10.70
C THR A 33 14.47 5.07 -10.37
N GLU A 34 13.18 4.96 -10.76
CA GLU A 34 12.17 5.97 -10.40
C GLU A 34 12.10 6.18 -8.88
N GLU A 35 12.16 5.09 -8.12
CA GLU A 35 12.11 5.13 -6.66
C GLU A 35 13.31 5.89 -6.08
N GLU A 36 14.54 5.59 -6.52
CA GLU A 36 15.75 6.28 -6.06
C GLU A 36 15.72 7.78 -6.38
N ILE A 37 15.22 8.14 -7.57
CA ILE A 37 15.07 9.54 -7.98
C ILE A 37 14.10 10.28 -7.06
N ASP A 38 13.05 9.63 -6.58
CA ASP A 38 12.05 10.23 -5.70
C ASP A 38 12.61 10.55 -4.29
N TRP A 39 13.71 9.90 -3.90
CA TRP A 39 14.45 10.22 -2.67
C TRP A 39 15.60 11.20 -2.89
N TYR A 40 15.92 11.51 -4.15
CA TYR A 40 17.06 12.36 -4.48
C TYR A 40 16.84 13.83 -4.11
N GLY A 41 17.79 14.41 -3.37
CA GLY A 41 17.76 15.82 -2.98
C GLY A 41 16.97 16.13 -1.70
N LEU A 42 16.38 15.14 -1.04
CA LEU A 42 15.78 15.30 0.28
C LEU A 42 16.88 15.41 1.35
N SER A 43 16.71 16.31 2.31
CA SER A 43 17.49 16.29 3.54
C SER A 43 17.14 15.09 4.41
N MET A 44 18.01 14.72 5.35
CA MET A 44 17.77 13.61 6.26
C MET A 44 16.41 13.73 6.98
N PHE A 45 16.06 14.93 7.45
CA PHE A 45 14.79 15.15 8.14
C PHE A 45 13.58 15.01 7.22
N GLU A 46 13.68 15.47 5.97
CA GLU A 46 12.62 15.32 4.98
C GLU A 46 12.45 13.86 4.57
N ALA A 47 13.54 13.12 4.40
CA ALA A 47 13.51 11.70 4.12
C ALA A 47 12.84 10.92 5.27
N ILE A 48 13.21 11.20 6.52
CA ILE A 48 12.56 10.58 7.68
C ILE A 48 11.05 10.87 7.67
N LYS A 49 10.66 12.13 7.48
CA LYS A 49 9.26 12.53 7.44
C LYS A 49 8.49 11.85 6.30
N LYS A 50 9.08 11.75 5.12
CA LYS A 50 8.50 11.05 3.97
C LYS A 50 8.29 9.57 4.30
N GLN A 51 9.28 8.92 4.91
CA GLN A 51 9.19 7.52 5.33
C GLN A 51 8.08 7.31 6.36
N MET A 52 8.00 8.16 7.38
CA MET A 52 6.93 8.10 8.39
C MET A 52 5.53 8.21 7.76
N ASN A 53 5.35 9.13 6.80
CA ASN A 53 4.08 9.28 6.09
C ASN A 53 3.72 8.05 5.24
N LEU A 54 4.71 7.41 4.60
CA LEU A 54 4.50 6.18 3.83
C LEU A 54 4.09 5.02 4.74
N GLU A 55 4.74 4.88 5.89
CA GLU A 55 4.41 3.87 6.90
C GLU A 55 3.02 4.11 7.49
N GLU A 56 2.66 5.36 7.80
CA GLU A 56 1.32 5.71 8.30
C GLU A 56 0.23 5.46 7.26
N ALA A 57 0.50 5.75 5.98
CA ALA A 57 -0.44 5.48 4.89
C ALA A 57 -0.66 3.98 4.66
N THR A 58 0.38 3.17 4.84
CA THR A 58 0.35 1.71 4.64
C THR A 58 -0.22 0.97 5.86
N ASN A 59 0.18 1.38 7.06
CA ASN A 59 -0.16 0.72 8.32
C ASN A 59 -1.36 1.37 9.02
N LYS A 60 -2.41 1.71 8.26
CA LYS A 60 -3.63 2.22 8.87
C LYS A 60 -4.23 1.12 9.76
N PRO A 61 -4.50 1.41 11.05
CA PRO A 61 -5.02 0.41 11.96
C PRO A 61 -6.38 -0.07 11.45
N GLN A 62 -6.45 -1.34 11.05
CA GLN A 62 -7.70 -1.94 10.62
C GLN A 62 -8.52 -2.36 11.86
N PRO A 63 -9.82 -2.08 11.91
CA PRO A 63 -10.66 -2.54 13.01
C PRO A 63 -10.59 -4.07 13.14
N LEU A 64 -10.30 -4.56 14.35
CA LEU A 64 -10.18 -6.00 14.64
C LEU A 64 -11.43 -6.80 14.29
N LYS A 65 -12.60 -6.16 14.21
CA LYS A 65 -13.84 -6.75 13.72
C LYS A 65 -13.68 -7.40 12.34
N HIS A 66 -12.91 -6.80 11.43
CA HIS A 66 -12.71 -7.37 10.10
C HIS A 66 -11.87 -8.65 10.16
N VAL A 67 -10.83 -8.65 11.00
CA VAL A 67 -9.96 -9.81 11.25
C VAL A 67 -10.78 -10.95 11.84
N TYR A 68 -11.47 -10.72 12.96
CA TYR A 68 -12.28 -11.76 13.61
C TYR A 68 -13.43 -12.26 12.73
N ARG A 69 -14.01 -11.40 11.89
CA ARG A 69 -15.03 -11.83 10.93
C ARG A 69 -14.44 -12.78 9.88
N ALA A 70 -13.27 -12.47 9.34
CA ALA A 70 -12.59 -13.35 8.37
C ALA A 70 -12.22 -14.69 9.02
N GLU A 71 -11.66 -14.67 10.23
CA GLU A 71 -11.36 -15.87 11.00
C GLU A 71 -12.60 -16.71 11.30
N LEU A 72 -13.72 -16.09 11.66
CA LEU A 72 -14.97 -16.80 11.89
C LEU A 72 -15.47 -17.48 10.60
N ILE A 73 -15.44 -16.78 9.47
CA ILE A 73 -15.84 -17.35 8.18
C ILE A 73 -14.98 -18.57 7.83
N GLU A 74 -13.67 -18.50 8.04
CA GLU A 74 -12.77 -19.62 7.81
C GLU A 74 -13.04 -20.79 8.76
N LYS A 75 -13.30 -20.53 10.05
CA LYS A 75 -13.70 -21.56 11.01
C LYS A 75 -15.01 -22.24 10.62
N LEU A 76 -16.01 -21.47 10.18
CA LEU A 76 -17.29 -22.01 9.72
C LEU A 76 -17.14 -22.84 8.44
N ARG A 77 -16.29 -22.40 7.51
CA ARG A 77 -15.95 -23.14 6.29
C ARG A 77 -15.28 -24.48 6.61
N ALA A 78 -14.35 -24.49 7.57
CA ALA A 78 -13.66 -25.70 8.01
C ALA A 78 -14.58 -26.69 8.76
N ALA A 79 -15.53 -26.18 9.55
CA ALA A 79 -16.43 -27.00 10.36
C ALA A 79 -17.55 -27.69 9.54
N GLY A 80 -17.95 -27.13 8.40
CA GLY A 80 -19.09 -27.63 7.62
C GLY A 80 -20.45 -27.47 8.34
N ILE A 81 -21.56 -27.79 7.67
CA ILE A 81 -22.92 -27.51 8.19
C ILE A 81 -23.19 -28.23 9.52
N ASP A 82 -22.67 -29.44 9.69
CA ASP A 82 -22.89 -30.26 10.90
C ASP A 82 -22.06 -29.78 12.10
N GLY A 83 -20.82 -29.37 11.87
CA GLY A 83 -19.98 -28.78 12.92
C GLY A 83 -20.48 -27.41 13.39
N VAL A 84 -21.08 -26.63 12.48
CA VAL A 84 -21.71 -25.35 12.84
C VAL A 84 -22.95 -25.53 13.71
N LYS A 85 -23.77 -26.57 13.46
CA LYS A 85 -24.93 -26.88 14.32
C LYS A 85 -24.51 -27.27 15.73
N ALA A 86 -23.52 -28.15 15.87
CA ALA A 86 -23.01 -28.55 17.19
C ALA A 86 -22.45 -27.35 17.98
N ALA A 87 -21.70 -26.47 17.32
CA ALA A 87 -21.16 -25.26 17.96
C ALA A 87 -22.23 -24.24 18.39
N LEU A 88 -23.34 -24.14 17.64
CA LEU A 88 -24.48 -23.30 18.02
C LEU A 88 -25.23 -23.87 19.23
N GLU A 89 -25.43 -25.19 19.29
CA GLU A 89 -26.09 -25.85 20.41
C GLU A 89 -25.27 -25.74 21.71
N GLU A 90 -23.93 -25.82 21.65
CA GLU A 90 -23.04 -25.58 22.79
C GLU A 90 -23.08 -24.13 23.29
N HIS A 91 -23.14 -23.15 22.39
CA HIS A 91 -23.25 -21.74 22.77
C HIS A 91 -24.61 -21.41 23.41
N GLU A 92 -25.71 -21.96 22.88
CA GLU A 92 -27.05 -21.77 23.45
C GLU A 92 -27.21 -22.42 24.82
N SER A 93 -26.60 -23.58 25.04
CA SER A 93 -26.62 -24.26 26.34
C SER A 93 -25.74 -23.58 27.40
N GLY A 94 -24.64 -22.92 26.99
CA GLY A 94 -23.82 -22.09 27.88
C GLY A 94 -24.50 -20.80 28.36
N LEU A 95 -25.37 -20.21 27.54
CA LEU A 95 -26.18 -19.02 27.90
C LEU A 95 -27.33 -19.33 28.87
N GLN A 96 -27.78 -20.58 28.94
CA GLN A 96 -28.83 -21.01 29.86
C GLN A 96 -28.33 -21.37 31.27
N GLN A 97 -27.00 -21.45 31.47
CA GLN A 97 -26.38 -21.79 32.75
C GLN A 97 -25.79 -20.58 33.52
N GLN A 98 -25.92 -19.36 32.97
CA GLN A 98 -25.66 -18.10 33.67
C GLN A 98 -26.98 -17.39 34.01
#